data_AF-A0A094J2U8-F1
#
_entry.id   AF-A0A094J2U8-F1
#
_cell.length_a   1.000
_cell.length_b   1.000
_cell.length_c   1.000
_cell.angle_alpha   90.00
_cell.angle_beta   90.00
_cell.angle_gamma   90.00
#
_symmetry.space_group_name_H-M   'P 1'
#
loop_
_entity.id
_entity.type
_entity.pdbx_description
1 polymer ?
#
loop_
_entity_poly.entity_id
_entity_poly.type
_entity_poly.pdbx_seq_one_letter_code
_entity_poly.pdbx_strand_id
1 'polypeptide(L)' 'MKIAVHVYECKSCEVVFAVSQDFEEQHLVKCPVCKTDKALQDVSAGELRVQREQTLFVVPEGQTNIYEFLR' A
#
# COMPACT_ATOMS: atom_id res chain seq x y z
N MET A 1 11.78 -0.72 2.78
CA MET A 1 11.79 -1.75 1.70
C MET A 1 11.39 -1.08 0.40
N LYS A 2 12.02 -1.44 -0.73
CA LYS A 2 11.61 -0.97 -2.07
C LYS A 2 10.87 -2.09 -2.78
N ILE A 3 9.75 -1.79 -3.43
CA ILE A 3 8.92 -2.75 -4.17
C ILE A 3 8.72 -2.19 -5.58
N ALA A 4 9.03 -2.97 -6.61
CA ALA A 4 8.73 -2.61 -7.98
C ALA A 4 7.23 -2.80 -8.24
N VAL A 5 6.58 -1.82 -8.87
CA VAL A 5 5.12 -1.84 -9.07
C VAL A 5 4.71 -1.44 -10.50
N HIS A 6 3.57 -1.95 -10.95
CA HIS A 6 2.77 -1.37 -12.03
C HIS A 6 1.75 -0.41 -11.42
N VAL A 7 1.54 0.74 -12.05
CA VAL A 7 0.56 1.74 -11.65
C VAL A 7 -0.61 1.67 -12.62
N TYR A 8 -1.79 1.46 -12.08
CA TYR A 8 -3.02 1.42 -12.84
C TYR A 8 -3.92 2.60 -12.49
N GLU A 9 -4.60 3.11 -13.50
CA GLU A 9 -5.67 4.09 -13.37
C GLU A 9 -6.98 3.49 -13.86
N CYS A 10 -8.04 3.59 -13.06
CA CYS A 10 -9.38 3.23 -13.49
C CYS A 10 -10.11 4.46 -14.02
N LYS A 11 -10.35 4.54 -15.32
CA LYS A 11 -11.04 5.66 -15.97
C LYS A 11 -12.52 5.80 -15.59
N SER A 12 -13.12 4.77 -14.98
CA SER A 12 -14.52 4.81 -14.54
C SER A 12 -14.72 5.45 -13.17
N CYS A 13 -13.76 5.32 -12.25
CA CYS A 13 -13.89 5.85 -10.88
C CYS A 13 -12.69 6.70 -10.46
N GLU A 14 -11.78 7.00 -11.40
CA GLU A 14 -10.62 7.88 -11.27
C GLU A 14 -9.64 7.45 -10.16
N VAL A 15 -9.68 6.19 -9.75
CA VAL A 15 -8.76 5.64 -8.75
C VAL A 15 -7.46 5.24 -9.42
N VAL A 16 -6.36 5.71 -8.84
CA VAL A 16 -5.00 5.29 -9.15
C VAL A 16 -4.49 4.35 -8.05
N PHE A 17 -3.93 3.21 -8.42
CA PHE A 17 -3.38 2.25 -7.46
C PHE A 17 -2.18 1.51 -8.04
N ALA A 18 -1.34 0.99 -7.14
CA ALA A 18 -0.12 0.27 -7.49
C ALA A 18 -0.27 -1.22 -7.17
N VAL A 19 0.24 -2.09 -8.04
CA VAL A 19 0.31 -3.54 -7.84
C VAL A 19 1.76 -3.98 -7.98
N SER A 20 2.22 -4.88 -7.09
CA SER A 20 3.57 -5.43 -7.16
C SER A 20 3.83 -6.09 -8.51
N GLN A 21 5.02 -5.86 -9.08
CA GLN A 21 5.43 -6.56 -10.30
C GLN A 21 5.61 -8.07 -10.06
N ASP A 22 5.93 -8.46 -8.82
CA ASP A 22 6.07 -9.86 -8.39
C ASP A 22 4.72 -10.58 -8.27
N PHE A 23 3.60 -9.91 -8.55
CA PHE A 23 2.28 -10.53 -8.54
C PHE A 23 2.12 -11.43 -9.78
N GLU A 24 2.20 -12.75 -9.59
CA GLU A 24 2.20 -13.74 -10.69
C GLU A 24 0.95 -13.66 -11.59
N GLU A 25 -0.20 -13.26 -11.01
CA GLU A 25 -1.48 -13.20 -11.70
C GLU A 25 -1.86 -11.78 -12.13
N GLN A 26 -0.92 -11.01 -12.70
CA GLN A 26 -1.20 -9.62 -13.17
C GLN A 26 -2.43 -9.51 -14.07
N HIS A 27 -2.74 -10.56 -14.83
CA HIS A 27 -3.92 -10.62 -15.70
C HIS A 27 -5.27 -10.64 -14.94
N LEU A 28 -5.26 -10.85 -13.62
CA LEU A 28 -6.45 -10.82 -12.75
C LEU A 28 -6.64 -9.48 -12.03
N VAL A 29 -5.77 -8.50 -12.28
CA VAL A 29 -5.86 -7.18 -11.65
C VAL A 29 -7.17 -6.51 -12.04
N LYS A 30 -7.91 -6.08 -11.02
CA LYS A 30 -9.20 -5.37 -11.16
C LYS A 30 -9.16 -4.08 -10.36
N CYS A 31 -9.95 -3.11 -10.77
CA CYS A 31 -10.14 -1.89 -9.99
C CYS A 31 -10.64 -2.25 -8.58
N PRO A 32 -10.00 -1.75 -7.50
CA PRO A 32 -10.40 -2.08 -6.13
C PRO A 32 -11.77 -1.50 -5.75
N VAL A 33 -12.26 -0.49 -6.48
CA VAL A 33 -13.58 0.12 -6.29
C VAL A 33 -14.62 -0.55 -7.18
N CYS A 34 -14.42 -0.54 -8.50
CA CYS A 34 -15.40 -1.07 -9.45
C CYS A 34 -15.47 -2.60 -9.50
N LYS A 35 -14.45 -3.30 -8.98
CA LYS A 35 -14.29 -4.77 -9.03
C LYS A 35 -14.26 -5.34 -10.45
N THR A 36 -13.85 -4.53 -11.42
CA THR A 36 -13.70 -4.88 -12.83
C THR A 36 -12.44 -4.23 -13.41
N ASP A 37 -11.92 -4.82 -14.47
CA ASP A 37 -10.79 -4.44 -15.30
C ASP A 37 -11.19 -3.64 -16.55
N LYS A 38 -12.49 -3.56 -16.88
CA LYS A 38 -12.99 -2.97 -18.15
C LYS A 38 -12.52 -1.55 -18.45
N ALA A 39 -12.30 -0.75 -17.42
CA ALA A 39 -11.87 0.64 -17.54
C ALA A 39 -10.47 0.85 -16.93
N LEU A 40 -9.69 -0.21 -16.79
CA LEU A 40 -8.37 -0.18 -16.18
C LEU A 40 -7.30 0.07 -17.25
N GLN A 41 -6.38 0.99 -16.96
CA GLN A 41 -5.26 1.34 -17.82
C GLN A 41 -3.95 1.25 -17.02
N ASP A 42 -2.95 0.53 -17.55
CA ASP A 42 -1.57 0.63 -17.05
C ASP A 42 -1.00 1.97 -17.53
N VAL A 43 -0.58 2.80 -16.58
CA VAL A 43 -0.11 4.17 -16.85
C VAL A 43 1.39 4.33 -16.64
N SER A 44 2.01 3.50 -15.81
CA SER A 44 3.47 3.55 -15.57
C SER A 44 3.98 2.37 -14.74
N ALA A 45 5.30 2.15 -14.80
CA ALA A 45 6.03 1.40 -13.79
C ALA A 45 6.60 2.35 -12.74
N GLY A 46 6.72 1.90 -11.49
CA GLY A 46 7.23 2.71 -10.39
C GLY A 46 7.92 1.91 -9.28
N GLU A 47 8.46 2.64 -8.30
CA GLU A 47 9.01 2.09 -7.06
C GLU A 47 8.17 2.55 -5.86
N LEU A 48 7.61 1.62 -5.10
CA LEU A 48 6.95 1.90 -3.83
C LEU A 48 7.94 1.75 -2.67
N ARG A 49 8.12 2.83 -1.90
CA ARG A 49 8.97 2.85 -0.71
C ARG A 49 8.11 2.82 0.54
N VAL A 50 8.07 1.66 1.20
CA VAL A 50 7.45 1.55 2.52
C VAL A 50 8.47 1.96 3.58
N GLN A 51 8.17 3.04 4.29
CA GLN A 51 8.86 3.45 5.51
C GLN A 51 7.94 3.13 6.69
N ARG A 52 8.44 2.34 7.63
CA ARG A 52 7.75 2.13 8.89
C ARG A 52 8.20 3.27 9.80
N GLU A 53 7.32 4.21 10.11
CA GLU A 53 7.56 5.09 11.26
C GLU A 53 7.61 4.19 12.49
N GLN A 54 8.81 3.90 12.94
CA GLN A 54 9.01 3.32 14.26
C GLN A 54 8.82 4.47 15.24
N THR A 55 7.60 4.63 15.76
CA THR A 55 7.43 5.28 17.06
C THR A 55 8.20 4.41 18.05
N LEU A 56 9.45 4.79 18.33
CA LEU A 56 10.20 4.26 19.47
C LEU A 56 9.42 4.68 20.72
N PHE A 57 8.57 3.78 21.22
CA PHE A 57 8.03 3.92 22.56
C PHE A 57 9.20 3.72 23.53
N VAL A 58 9.88 4.82 23.89
CA VAL A 58 10.89 4.82 24.94
C VAL A 58 10.13 4.80 26.26
N VAL A 59 10.06 3.62 26.89
CA VAL A 59 9.57 3.50 28.27
C VAL A 59 10.72 3.92 29.19
N PRO A 60 10.59 5.01 29.99
CA PRO A 60 11.62 5.40 30.93
C PRO A 60 11.92 4.28 31.93
N GLU A 61 13.18 4.12 32.32
CA GLU A 61 13.59 3.14 33.33
C GLU A 61 12.77 3.32 34.62
N GLY A 62 12.04 2.29 35.03
CA GLY A 62 11.19 2.27 36.23
C GLY A 62 9.68 2.26 36.00
N GLN A 63 9.20 2.39 34.77
CA GLN A 63 7.76 2.34 34.46
C GLN A 63 7.35 0.95 33.92
N THR A 64 6.52 0.20 34.67
CA THR A 64 6.10 -1.18 34.32
C THR A 64 4.75 -1.26 33.60
N ASN A 65 4.03 -0.15 33.42
CA ASN A 65 2.67 -0.17 32.89
C ASN A 65 2.55 0.59 31.55
N ILE A 66 2.70 -0.13 30.45
CA ILE A 66 2.55 0.40 29.10
C ILE A 66 1.09 0.75 28.72
N TYR A 67 0.11 0.34 29.52
CA TYR A 67 -1.31 0.58 29.24
C TYR A 67 -1.77 2.01 29.55
N GLU A 68 -0.96 2.83 30.23
CA GLU A 68 -1.28 4.25 30.49
C GLU A 68 -1.08 5.16 29.26
N PHE A 69 -0.37 4.70 28.24
CA PHE A 69 -0.03 5.47 27.02
C PHE A 69 -0.98 5.23 25.84
N LEU A 70 -2.03 4.42 26.01
CA LEU A 70 -2.98 4.01 24.96
C LEU A 70 -4.35 4.69 25.07
N ARG A 71 -4.44 5.87 25.70
CA ARG A 71 -5.68 6.69 25.76
C ARG A 71 -5.69 7.82 24.75
#